data_AF-A0AAW0G8R8-F1
#
_entry.id   AF-A0AAW0G8R8-F1
#
_cell.length_a   1.000
_cell.length_b   1.000
_cell.length_c   1.000
_cell.angle_alpha   90.00
_cell.angle_beta   90.00
_cell.angle_gamma   90.00
#
_symmetry.space_group_name_H-M   'P 1'
#
loop_
_entity.id
_entity.type
_entity.pdbx_description
1 polymer ?
#
loop_
_entity_poly.entity_id
_entity_poly.type
_entity_poly.pdbx_seq_one_letter_code
_entity_poly.pdbx_strand_id
1 'polypeptide(L)'
;MSTNQRLSDAWTALDRNNTSTVVPLIDLLDELAKTLAREESFRVQVGTSVPPLWPILQEIWALAAIPTPDGDSNIRNLRLSVARFTRNLVAAVPYNQQQALSAQIPSTTCRIRRC
;
A
#
# COMPACT_ATOMS: atom_id res chain seq x y z
N MET A 1 -8.46 -10.35 -14.73
CA MET A 1 -7.87 -9.04 -14.41
C MET A 1 -7.04 -9.21 -13.15
N SER A 2 -5.74 -8.85 -13.15
CA SER A 2 -4.86 -9.08 -11.99
C SER A 2 -5.14 -8.07 -10.87
N THR A 3 -4.87 -8.43 -9.62
CA THR A 3 -5.04 -7.57 -8.44
C THR A 3 -4.33 -6.23 -8.59
N ASN A 4 -3.12 -6.26 -9.15
CA ASN A 4 -2.33 -5.07 -9.37
C ASN A 4 -2.92 -4.15 -10.43
N GLN A 5 -3.53 -4.71 -11.48
CA GLN A 5 -4.21 -3.89 -12.47
C GLN A 5 -5.39 -3.16 -11.83
N ARG A 6 -6.21 -3.86 -11.03
CA ARG A 6 -7.33 -3.23 -10.30
C ARG A 6 -6.85 -2.09 -9.40
N LEU A 7 -5.76 -2.31 -8.65
CA LEU A 7 -5.22 -1.28 -7.76
C LEU A 7 -4.60 -0.12 -8.53
N SER A 8 -3.88 -0.39 -9.62
CA SER A 8 -3.32 0.61 -10.50
C SER A 8 -4.42 1.47 -11.12
N ASP A 9 -5.48 0.85 -11.64
CA ASP A 9 -6.61 1.56 -12.25
C ASP A 9 -7.29 2.46 -11.21
N ALA A 10 -7.58 1.93 -10.01
CA ALA A 10 -8.14 2.71 -8.91
C ALA A 10 -7.23 3.87 -8.46
N TRP A 11 -5.92 3.65 -8.44
CA TRP A 11 -4.94 4.68 -8.11
C TRP A 11 -4.86 5.77 -9.18
N THR A 12 -4.89 5.40 -10.46
CA THR A 12 -4.84 6.38 -11.57
C THR A 12 -6.13 7.18 -11.71
N ALA A 13 -7.28 6.62 -11.34
CA ALA A 13 -8.56 7.30 -11.33
C ALA A 13 -8.73 8.28 -10.16
N LEU A 14 -7.82 8.26 -9.18
CA LEU A 14 -7.90 9.07 -7.99
C LEU A 14 -7.61 10.55 -8.29
N ASP A 15 -8.53 11.44 -7.89
CA ASP A 15 -8.26 12.87 -7.83
C ASP A 15 -7.65 13.22 -6.46
N ARG A 16 -6.35 13.51 -6.47
CA ARG A 16 -5.58 13.83 -5.25
C ARG A 16 -6.05 15.12 -4.56
N ASN A 17 -6.81 15.98 -5.26
CA ASN A 17 -7.36 17.20 -4.69
C ASN A 17 -8.75 16.99 -4.07
N ASN A 18 -9.36 15.81 -4.27
CA ASN A 18 -10.70 15.51 -3.80
C ASN A 18 -10.70 14.21 -2.98
N THR A 19 -10.71 14.35 -1.66
CA THR A 19 -10.64 13.21 -0.73
C THR A 19 -11.86 12.29 -0.78
N SER A 20 -12.98 12.71 -1.39
CA SER A 20 -14.13 11.83 -1.65
C SER A 20 -13.84 10.76 -2.70
N THR A 21 -12.90 11.03 -3.63
CA THR A 21 -12.51 10.05 -4.66
C THR A 21 -11.66 8.90 -4.11
N VAL A 22 -11.24 8.99 -2.84
CA VAL A 22 -10.46 7.97 -2.13
C VAL A 22 -11.33 6.79 -1.71
N VAL A 23 -12.65 6.97 -1.59
CA VAL A 23 -13.58 5.93 -1.09
C VAL A 23 -13.53 4.63 -1.91
N PRO A 24 -13.58 4.64 -3.25
CA PRO A 24 -13.44 3.42 -4.05
C PRO A 24 -12.10 2.69 -3.83
N LEU A 25 -11.01 3.44 -3.60
CA LEU A 25 -9.70 2.86 -3.29
C LEU A 25 -9.70 2.20 -1.92
N ILE A 26 -10.34 2.82 -0.92
CA ILE A 26 -10.53 2.25 0.43
C ILE A 26 -11.28 0.92 0.35
N ASP A 27 -12.42 0.91 -0.34
CA ASP A 27 -13.26 -0.29 -0.47
C ASP A 27 -12.50 -1.43 -1.16
N LEU A 28 -11.74 -1.11 -2.21
CA LEU A 28 -10.89 -2.09 -2.91
C LEU A 28 -9.78 -2.64 -1.98
N LEU A 29 -9.09 -1.77 -1.24
CA LEU A 29 -8.06 -2.19 -0.29
C LEU A 29 -8.63 -3.10 0.80
N ASP A 30 -9.81 -2.80 1.32
CA ASP A 30 -10.48 -3.61 2.33
C ASP A 30 -11.01 -4.95 1.79
N GLU A 31 -11.53 -4.99 0.56
CA GLU A 31 -11.88 -6.23 -0.14
C GLU A 31 -10.66 -7.14 -0.25
N LEU A 32 -9.56 -6.60 -0.80
CA LEU A 32 -8.33 -7.37 -1.00
C LEU A 32 -7.69 -7.78 0.32
N ALA A 33 -7.74 -6.92 1.35
CA ALA A 33 -7.22 -7.25 2.67
C ALA A 33 -7.95 -8.45 3.30
N LYS A 34 -9.27 -8.59 3.08
CA LYS A 34 -10.04 -9.75 3.54
C LYS A 34 -9.58 -11.03 2.84
N THR A 35 -9.33 -10.98 1.53
CA THR A 35 -8.82 -12.13 0.77
C THR A 35 -7.41 -12.50 1.21
N LEU A 36 -6.51 -11.52 1.35
CA LEU A 36 -5.14 -11.73 1.85
C LEU A 36 -5.12 -12.33 3.26
N ALA A 37 -6.07 -11.98 4.13
CA ALA A 37 -6.15 -12.57 5.46
C ALA A 37 -6.44 -14.08 5.40
N ARG A 38 -7.17 -14.56 4.40
CA ARG A 38 -7.62 -15.95 4.29
C ARG A 38 -6.66 -16.84 3.51
N GLU A 39 -6.05 -16.31 2.45
CA GLU A 39 -5.33 -17.12 1.47
C GLU A 39 -3.83 -16.79 1.45
N GLU A 40 -2.99 -17.71 1.93
CA GLU A 40 -1.55 -17.54 1.94
C GLU A 40 -0.95 -17.51 0.52
N SER A 41 -1.40 -18.40 -0.36
CA SER A 41 -0.99 -18.42 -1.77
C SER A 41 -1.27 -17.09 -2.47
N PHE A 42 -2.39 -16.44 -2.13
CA PHE A 42 -2.75 -15.13 -2.66
C PHE A 42 -1.77 -14.03 -2.20
N ARG A 43 -1.25 -14.09 -0.97
CA ARG A 43 -0.22 -13.14 -0.49
C ARG A 43 1.06 -13.23 -1.32
N VAL A 44 1.51 -14.44 -1.62
CA VAL A 44 2.70 -14.67 -2.46
C VAL A 44 2.43 -14.15 -3.86
N GLN A 45 1.31 -14.57 -4.48
CA GLN A 45 0.93 -14.14 -5.83
C GLN A 45 0.87 -12.61 -5.96
N VAL A 46 0.22 -11.93 -5.02
CA VAL A 46 0.11 -10.47 -5.03
C VAL A 46 1.48 -9.82 -4.79
N GLY A 47 2.30 -10.35 -3.90
CA GLY A 47 3.61 -9.79 -3.58
C GLY A 47 4.67 -9.96 -4.68
N THR A 48 4.61 -11.04 -5.45
CA THR A 48 5.55 -11.39 -6.54
C THR A 48 4.97 -11.15 -7.94
N SER A 49 3.86 -10.44 -8.02
CA SER A 49 3.16 -10.15 -9.26
C SER A 49 3.98 -9.24 -10.20
N VAL A 50 3.69 -9.35 -11.50
CA VAL A 50 4.28 -8.53 -12.56
C VAL A 50 3.13 -7.79 -13.29
N PRO A 51 3.12 -6.44 -13.35
CA PRO A 51 4.10 -5.52 -12.78
C PRO A 51 4.11 -5.51 -11.23
N PRO A 52 5.20 -5.12 -10.55
CA PRO A 52 5.28 -5.12 -9.09
C PRO A 52 4.27 -4.17 -8.43
N LEU A 53 3.67 -4.63 -7.32
CA LEU A 53 2.70 -3.84 -6.53
C LEU A 53 3.35 -2.74 -5.68
N TRP A 54 4.57 -2.98 -5.20
CA TRP A 54 5.23 -2.20 -4.15
C TRP A 54 5.34 -0.70 -4.44
N PRO A 55 5.68 -0.25 -5.67
CA PRO A 55 5.73 1.19 -5.97
C PRO A 55 4.39 1.90 -5.77
N ILE A 56 3.29 1.32 -6.25
CA ILE A 56 1.95 1.88 -6.08
C ILE A 56 1.59 1.91 -4.58
N LEU A 57 1.92 0.85 -3.84
CA LEU A 57 1.65 0.80 -2.41
C LEU A 57 2.42 1.88 -1.63
N GLN A 58 3.65 2.19 -2.04
CA GLN A 58 4.42 3.32 -1.46
C GLN A 58 3.75 4.66 -1.72
N GLU A 59 3.24 4.90 -2.93
CA GLU A 59 2.54 6.14 -3.26
C GLU A 59 1.23 6.29 -2.46
N ILE A 60 0.48 5.19 -2.28
CA ILE A 60 -0.73 5.19 -1.44
C ILE A 60 -0.37 5.51 0.01
N TRP A 61 0.72 4.95 0.54
CA TRP A 61 1.22 5.27 1.88
C TRP A 61 1.63 6.73 2.01
N ALA A 62 2.28 7.31 1.00
CA ALA A 62 2.65 8.72 0.98
C ALA A 62 1.40 9.62 1.04
N LEU A 63 0.34 9.29 0.29
CA LEU A 63 -0.94 9.99 0.37
C LEU A 63 -1.59 9.84 1.75
N ALA A 64 -1.60 8.62 2.29
CA ALA A 64 -2.17 8.34 3.61
C ALA A 64 -1.39 9.01 4.76
N ALA A 65 -0.12 9.36 4.55
CA ALA A 65 0.74 10.03 5.53
C ALA A 65 0.52 11.54 5.58
N ILE A 66 -0.20 12.14 4.61
CA ILE A 66 -0.48 13.58 4.61
C ILE A 66 -1.23 13.94 5.91
N PRO A 67 -0.73 14.94 6.67
CA PRO A 67 -1.46 15.46 7.81
C PRO A 67 -2.77 16.07 7.34
N THR A 68 -3.90 15.56 7.84
CA THR A 68 -5.20 16.15 7.57
C THR A 68 -5.71 16.91 8.79
N PRO A 69 -6.49 17.99 8.59
CA PRO A 69 -7.22 18.63 9.68
C PRO A 69 -8.11 17.60 10.40
N ASP A 70 -8.30 17.78 11.70
CA ASP A 70 -9.23 16.99 12.50
C ASP A 70 -10.63 17.04 11.87
N GLY A 71 -10.99 16.01 11.10
CA GLY A 71 -12.27 15.95 10.38
C GLY A 71 -12.23 15.19 9.06
N ASP A 72 -11.08 15.06 8.38
CA ASP A 72 -11.01 14.26 7.14
C ASP A 72 -10.97 12.76 7.45
N SER A 73 -12.16 12.20 7.62
CA SER A 73 -12.38 10.78 7.90
C SER A 73 -11.90 9.87 6.76
N ASN A 74 -11.85 10.36 5.51
CA ASN A 74 -11.49 9.55 4.35
C ASN A 74 -9.99 9.24 4.36
N ILE A 75 -9.12 10.24 4.58
CA ILE A 75 -7.67 9.97 4.66
C ILE A 75 -7.33 9.12 5.88
N ARG A 76 -8.03 9.31 7.01
CA ARG A 76 -7.91 8.43 8.17
C ARG A 76 -8.29 6.99 7.83
N ASN A 77 -9.41 6.79 7.13
CA ASN A 77 -9.87 5.46 6.70
C ASN A 77 -8.89 4.84 5.70
N LEU A 78 -8.39 5.61 4.73
CA LEU A 78 -7.33 5.17 3.81
C LEU A 78 -6.11 4.65 4.57
N ARG A 79 -5.64 5.39 5.58
CA ARG A 79 -4.51 5.00 6.41
C ARG A 79 -4.76 3.65 7.12
N LEU A 80 -5.96 3.42 7.62
CA LEU A 80 -6.31 2.16 8.26
C LEU A 80 -6.41 1.01 7.26
N SER A 81 -7.02 1.23 6.09
CA SER A 81 -7.21 0.20 5.08
C SER A 81 -5.89 -0.18 4.41
N VAL A 82 -5.01 0.79 4.09
CA VAL A 82 -3.67 0.50 3.55
C VAL A 82 -2.79 -0.19 4.60
N ALA A 83 -2.88 0.16 5.88
CA ALA A 83 -2.18 -0.53 6.96
C ALA A 83 -2.62 -1.99 7.08
N ARG A 84 -3.94 -2.23 7.07
CA ARG A 84 -4.51 -3.58 7.14
C ARG A 84 -4.11 -4.42 5.92
N PHE A 85 -4.22 -3.85 4.73
CA PHE A 85 -3.80 -4.50 3.49
C PHE A 85 -2.32 -4.89 3.55
N THR A 86 -1.44 -3.93 3.89
CA THR A 86 0.02 -4.16 3.96
C THR A 86 0.36 -5.23 4.99
N ARG A 87 -0.21 -5.16 6.20
CA ARG A 87 -0.01 -6.16 7.26
C ARG A 87 -0.40 -7.56 6.80
N ASN A 88 -1.54 -7.70 6.15
CA ASN A 88 -2.02 -8.99 5.67
C ASN A 88 -1.18 -9.50 4.50
N LEU A 89 -0.71 -8.61 3.61
CA LEU A 89 0.17 -8.96 2.49
C LEU A 89 1.51 -9.53 2.95
N VAL A 90 2.10 -8.96 4.00
CA VAL A 90 3.41 -9.41 4.51
C VAL A 90 3.33 -10.57 5.50
N ALA A 91 2.12 -10.93 5.95
CA ALA A 91 1.94 -11.94 6.98
C ALA A 91 2.45 -13.31 6.52
N ALA A 92 3.45 -13.83 7.24
CA ALA A 92 4.10 -15.12 6.97
C ALA A 92 4.77 -15.26 5.58
N VAL A 93 5.00 -14.16 4.85
CA VAL A 93 5.68 -14.20 3.54
C VAL A 93 7.00 -13.41 3.61
N PRO A 94 8.16 -14.08 3.81
CA PRO A 94 9.46 -13.41 4.00
C PRO A 94 9.84 -12.44 2.88
N TYR A 95 9.57 -12.82 1.63
CA TYR A 95 9.82 -11.94 0.48
C TYR A 95 9.04 -10.61 0.59
N ASN A 96 7.75 -10.68 0.94
CA ASN A 96 6.91 -9.49 1.09
C ASN A 96 7.36 -8.62 2.28
N GLN A 97 7.81 -9.25 3.36
CA GLN A 97 8.36 -8.54 4.52
C GLN A 97 9.61 -7.75 4.14
N GLN A 98 10.52 -8.36 3.38
CA GLN A 98 11.73 -7.69 2.89
C GLN A 98 11.39 -6.49 2.00
N GLN A 99 10.42 -6.63 1.09
CA GLN A 99 9.98 -5.53 0.23
C GLN A 99 9.36 -4.38 1.05
N ALA A 100 8.48 -4.69 2.00
CA ALA A 100 7.86 -3.68 2.86
C ALA A 100 8.87 -2.92 3.74
N LEU A 101 9.93 -3.60 4.20
CA LEU A 101 11.04 -2.97 4.94
C LEU A 101 11.92 -2.12 4.03
N SER A 102 12.31 -2.65 2.87
CA SER A 102 13.13 -1.95 1.88
C SER A 102 12.43 -0.67 1.39
N ALA A 103 11.10 -0.70 1.30
CA ALA A 103 10.28 0.44 0.92
C ALA A 103 10.31 1.62 1.91
N GLN A 104 10.73 1.39 3.16
CA GLN A 104 10.77 2.40 4.23
C GLN A 104 12.14 3.00 4.47
N ILE A 105 13.19 2.45 3.84
CA ILE A 105 14.55 2.97 3.97
C ILE A 105 14.77 3.92 2.79
N PRO A 106 14.62 5.25 2.95
CA PRO A 106 15.21 6.15 1.98
C PRO A 106 16.69 5.78 1.91
N SER A 107 17.21 5.63 0.70
CA SER A 107 18.63 5.40 0.44
C SER A 107 19.42 6.66 0.82
N THR A 108 19.37 7.10 2.08
CA THR A 108 20.34 8.01 2.65
C THR A 108 21.63 7.23 2.72
N THR A 109 22.40 7.43 1.65
CA THR A 109 23.82 7.20 1.50
C THR A 109 24.48 7.13 2.87
N CYS A 110 24.87 5.92 3.27
CA CYS A 110 25.78 5.68 4.38
C CYS A 110 27.12 6.31 3.99
N ARG A 111 27.24 7.63 4.15
CA ARG A 111 28.48 8.38 3.98
C ARG A 111 29.18 8.36 5.33
N ILE A 112 29.64 7.18 5.75
CA ILE A 112 30.64 7.08 6.81
C ILE A 112 31.92 7.69 6.22
N ARG A 113 32.07 9.00 6.40
CA ARG A 113 33.39 9.63 6.37
C ARG A 113 34.14 9.05 7.57
N ARG A 114 35.05 8.12 7.29
CA ARG A 114 36.18 7.86 8.19
C ARG A 114 37.02 9.14 8.19
N CYS A 115 37.01 9.85 9.31
CA CYS A 115 38.14 10.67 9.71
C CYS A 115 39.08 9.77 10.53
#